data_AF-A0AAU4A0T9-F1
#
_entry.id   AF-A0AAU4A0T9-F1
#
_cell.length_a   1.000
_cell.length_b   1.000
_cell.length_c   1.000
_cell.angle_alpha   90.00
_cell.angle_beta   90.00
_cell.angle_gamma   90.00
#
_symmetry.space_group_name_H-M   'P 1'
#
loop_
_entity.id
_entity.type
_entity.pdbx_description
1 polymer ?
#
loop_
_entity_poly.entity_id
_entity_poly.type
_entity_poly.pdbx_seq_one_letter_code
_entity_poly.pdbx_strand_id
1 'polypeptide(L)'
;MADSAALFGLIGVVGGAVLGAGATIFSSALQTRTAERIRRRSRAEEEMRRLIALRKSTREALKYLSDTVESLESGQSASRDAFMANWQVKQSAVTDAAEMTTIDGFGLALSPGTEEAIRGRQRSRQQRWPHRRQRGLLQGRPGIVISLDMTGSAVGEALRAQDLGTALGPEDMRRLRELVTRAEESRSALLTTLLDRMENLQAGS
;
A
#
# COMPACT_ATOMS: atom_id res chain seq x y z
N MET A 1 45.41 0.40 -71.52
CA MET A 1 44.88 -0.68 -70.65
C MET A 1 44.73 -0.14 -69.23
N ALA A 2 43.70 0.68 -69.00
CA ALA A 2 43.35 1.18 -67.67
C ALA A 2 41.88 1.58 -67.77
N ASP A 3 40.93 0.68 -67.48
CA ASP A 3 39.51 1.07 -67.48
C ASP A 3 38.53 0.07 -66.83
N SER A 4 38.93 -0.55 -65.72
CA SER A 4 37.99 -1.42 -64.98
C SER A 4 38.07 -1.27 -63.45
N ALA A 5 39.08 -0.59 -62.91
CA ALA A 5 39.19 -0.35 -61.47
C ALA A 5 38.35 0.85 -60.99
N ALA A 6 38.07 1.84 -61.86
CA ALA A 6 37.35 3.06 -61.47
C ALA A 6 35.81 2.85 -61.35
N LEU A 7 35.26 1.89 -62.10
CA LEU A 7 33.82 1.60 -62.12
C LEU A 7 33.33 0.80 -60.89
N PHE A 8 34.18 -0.05 -60.31
CA PHE A 8 33.85 -0.77 -59.07
C PHE A 8 33.94 0.11 -57.80
N GLY A 9 34.69 1.22 -57.86
CA GLY A 9 34.76 2.18 -56.74
C GLY A 9 33.47 2.97 -56.54
N LEU A 10 32.69 3.22 -57.59
CA LEU A 10 31.50 4.07 -57.54
C LEU A 10 30.24 3.33 -57.04
N ILE A 11 30.15 2.01 -57.27
CA ILE A 11 29.04 1.18 -56.78
C ILE A 11 29.15 0.93 -55.26
N GLY A 12 30.37 0.85 -54.72
CA GLY A 12 30.59 0.69 -53.28
C GLY A 12 30.17 1.91 -52.44
N VAL A 13 30.33 3.12 -52.97
CA VAL A 13 30.04 4.37 -52.23
C VAL A 13 28.55 4.69 -52.19
N VAL A 14 27.80 4.37 -53.25
CA VAL A 14 26.34 4.58 -53.29
C VAL A 14 25.58 3.53 -52.45
N GLY A 15 26.08 2.30 -52.37
CA GLY A 15 25.51 1.25 -51.51
C GLY A 15 25.68 1.50 -50.00
N GLY A 16 26.78 2.14 -49.59
CA GLY A 16 27.05 2.46 -48.18
C GLY A 16 26.21 3.63 -47.62
N ALA A 17 25.87 4.61 -48.46
CA ALA A 17 25.11 5.79 -48.03
C ALA A 17 23.62 5.50 -47.77
N VAL A 18 23.01 4.57 -48.51
CA VAL A 18 21.58 4.23 -48.36
C VAL A 18 21.32 3.34 -47.14
N LEU A 19 22.27 2.45 -46.78
CA LEU A 19 22.19 1.64 -45.56
C LEU A 19 22.49 2.46 -44.28
N GLY A 20 23.32 3.51 -44.37
CA GLY A 20 23.58 4.43 -43.26
C GLY A 20 22.39 5.33 -42.89
N ALA A 21 21.58 5.74 -43.86
CA ALA A 21 20.42 6.61 -43.62
C ALA A 21 19.15 5.84 -43.24
N GLY A 22 19.00 4.56 -43.63
CA GLY A 22 17.85 3.72 -43.26
C GLY A 22 17.89 3.18 -41.82
N ALA A 23 19.08 2.98 -41.26
CA ALA A 23 19.26 2.42 -39.92
C ALA A 23 18.95 3.42 -38.78
N THR A 24 19.06 4.73 -39.03
CA THR A 24 18.80 5.76 -38.01
C THR A 24 17.31 6.06 -37.82
N ILE A 25 16.49 5.87 -38.84
CA ILE A 25 15.04 6.09 -38.74
C ILE A 25 14.34 4.88 -38.09
N PHE A 26 14.78 3.65 -38.39
CA PHE A 26 14.21 2.44 -37.78
C PHE A 26 14.71 2.15 -36.35
N SER A 27 15.87 2.65 -35.92
CA SER A 27 16.36 2.40 -34.54
C SER A 27 15.57 3.18 -33.48
N SER A 28 15.07 4.38 -33.79
CA SER A 28 14.32 5.22 -32.84
C SER A 28 12.95 4.64 -32.47
N ALA A 29 12.23 4.02 -33.42
CA ALA A 29 10.93 3.37 -33.18
C ALA A 29 11.05 2.03 -32.43
N LEU A 30 12.19 1.33 -32.56
CA LEU A 30 12.47 0.10 -31.82
C LEU A 30 12.99 0.39 -30.40
N GLN A 31 13.79 1.45 -30.21
CA GLN A 31 14.27 1.89 -28.89
C GLN A 31 13.16 2.46 -28.01
N THR A 32 12.18 3.15 -28.59
CA THR A 32 11.03 3.67 -27.83
C THR A 32 10.14 2.55 -27.27
N ARG A 33 9.91 1.48 -28.05
CA ARG A 33 9.13 0.32 -27.60
C ARG A 33 9.80 -0.49 -26.49
N THR A 34 11.13 -0.66 -26.54
CA THR A 34 11.87 -1.34 -25.47
C THR A 34 11.98 -0.48 -24.22
N ALA A 35 12.20 0.83 -24.35
CA ALA A 35 12.20 1.76 -23.22
C ALA A 35 10.85 1.81 -22.48
N GLU A 36 9.73 1.77 -23.21
CA GLU A 36 8.39 1.71 -22.60
C GLU A 36 8.16 0.41 -21.83
N ARG A 37 8.55 -0.75 -22.39
CA ARG A 37 8.44 -2.05 -21.69
C ARG A 37 9.29 -2.07 -20.42
N ILE A 38 10.52 -1.57 -20.46
CA ILE A 38 11.40 -1.49 -19.29
C ILE A 38 10.78 -0.57 -18.23
N ARG A 39 10.22 0.58 -18.61
CA ARG A 39 9.55 1.50 -17.67
C ARG A 39 8.30 0.87 -17.05
N ARG A 40 7.48 0.16 -17.83
CA ARG A 40 6.28 -0.54 -17.32
C ARG A 40 6.67 -1.64 -16.32
N ARG A 41 7.67 -2.45 -16.65
CA ARG A 41 8.17 -3.49 -15.77
C ARG A 41 8.75 -2.93 -14.47
N SER A 42 9.56 -1.88 -14.56
CA SER A 42 10.10 -1.21 -13.37
C SER A 42 9.01 -0.63 -12.46
N ARG A 43 7.94 -0.06 -13.05
CA ARG A 43 6.78 0.41 -12.27
C ARG A 43 6.03 -0.75 -11.61
N ALA A 44 5.78 -1.84 -12.33
CA ALA A 44 5.10 -3.01 -11.79
C ALA A 44 5.91 -3.69 -10.66
N GLU A 45 7.23 -3.77 -10.81
CA GLU A 45 8.13 -4.29 -9.76
C GLU A 45 8.12 -3.41 -8.50
N GLU A 46 8.14 -2.09 -8.68
CA GLU A 46 8.07 -1.14 -7.57
C GLU A 46 6.70 -1.20 -6.86
N GLU A 47 5.62 -1.29 -7.63
CA GLU A 47 4.27 -1.47 -7.09
C GLU A 47 4.16 -2.79 -6.30
N MET A 48 4.67 -3.89 -6.85
CA MET A 48 4.72 -5.19 -6.18
C MET A 48 5.46 -5.11 -4.83
N ARG A 49 6.60 -4.41 -4.78
CA ARG A 49 7.36 -4.20 -3.53
C ARG A 49 6.54 -3.46 -2.48
N ARG A 50 5.78 -2.43 -2.87
CA ARG A 50 4.94 -1.66 -1.95
C ARG A 50 3.77 -2.47 -1.40
N LEU A 51 3.10 -3.27 -2.25
CA LEU A 51 2.02 -4.17 -1.82
C LEU A 51 2.54 -5.23 -0.82
N ILE A 52 3.74 -5.79 -1.08
CA ILE A 52 4.40 -6.73 -0.16
C ILE A 52 4.76 -6.03 1.17
N ALA A 53 5.28 -4.81 1.12
CA ALA A 53 5.62 -4.03 2.31
C ALA A 53 4.38 -3.79 3.19
N LEU A 54 3.26 -3.36 2.59
CA LEU A 54 1.99 -3.14 3.31
C LEU A 54 1.45 -4.43 3.94
N ARG A 55 1.49 -5.55 3.20
CA ARG A 55 1.12 -6.87 3.72
C ARG A 55 1.98 -7.27 4.93
N LYS A 56 3.29 -7.06 4.84
CA LYS A 56 4.26 -7.41 5.89
C LYS A 56 4.06 -6.55 7.14
N SER A 57 4.04 -5.23 7.00
CA SER A 57 3.90 -4.31 8.13
C SER A 57 2.57 -4.52 8.86
N THR A 58 1.46 -4.71 8.12
CA THR A 58 0.15 -5.00 8.72
C THR A 58 0.16 -6.29 9.53
N ARG A 59 0.80 -7.35 9.01
CA ARG A 59 0.95 -8.63 9.73
C ARG A 59 1.76 -8.45 11.02
N GLU A 60 2.87 -7.73 10.96
CA GLU A 60 3.74 -7.50 12.12
C GLU A 60 3.11 -6.62 13.19
N ALA A 61 2.25 -5.67 12.79
CA ALA A 61 1.47 -4.84 13.70
C ALA A 61 0.37 -5.66 14.40
N LEU A 62 -0.42 -6.43 13.64
CA LEU A 62 -1.47 -7.28 14.23
C LEU A 62 -0.92 -8.35 15.15
N LYS A 63 0.17 -9.03 14.73
CA LYS A 63 0.82 -10.01 15.59
C LYS A 63 1.22 -9.38 16.92
N TYR A 64 1.84 -8.19 16.88
CA TYR A 64 2.24 -7.50 18.10
C TYR A 64 1.06 -7.13 19.01
N LEU A 65 -0.04 -6.66 18.44
CA LEU A 65 -1.27 -6.39 19.22
C LEU A 65 -1.85 -7.66 19.83
N SER A 66 -1.94 -8.74 19.05
CA SER A 66 -2.44 -10.04 19.53
C SER A 66 -1.58 -10.60 20.66
N ASP A 67 -0.26 -10.63 20.46
CA ASP A 67 0.70 -11.10 21.47
C ASP A 67 0.58 -10.25 22.76
N THR A 68 0.38 -8.92 22.63
CA THR A 68 0.21 -8.03 23.80
C THR A 68 -1.11 -8.29 24.53
N VAL A 69 -2.21 -8.51 23.81
CA VAL A 69 -3.50 -8.87 24.41
C VAL A 69 -3.41 -10.22 25.13
N GLU A 70 -2.73 -11.21 24.55
CA GLU A 70 -2.50 -12.52 25.19
C GLU A 70 -1.63 -12.39 26.47
N SER A 71 -0.61 -11.54 26.46
CA SER A 71 0.16 -11.21 27.67
C SER A 71 -0.70 -10.54 28.75
N LEU A 72 -1.60 -9.63 28.38
CA LEU A 72 -2.57 -9.03 29.32
C LEU A 72 -3.51 -10.09 29.90
N GLU A 73 -3.99 -11.05 29.10
CA GLU A 73 -4.87 -12.13 29.56
C GLU A 73 -4.20 -13.09 30.52
N SER A 74 -2.92 -13.38 30.29
CA SER A 74 -2.11 -14.23 31.17
C SER A 74 -1.64 -13.52 32.45
N GLY A 75 -2.04 -12.25 32.66
CA GLY A 75 -1.66 -11.45 33.82
C GLY A 75 -0.18 -11.07 33.82
N GLN A 76 0.51 -11.21 32.69
CA GLN A 76 1.89 -10.75 32.56
C GLN A 76 1.90 -9.22 32.53
N SER A 77 2.74 -8.63 33.40
CA SER A 77 2.95 -7.19 33.39
C SER A 77 3.77 -6.82 32.16
N ALA A 78 3.13 -6.16 31.19
CA ALA A 78 3.81 -5.56 30.07
C ALA A 78 4.01 -4.07 30.34
N SER A 79 5.23 -3.57 30.16
CA SER A 79 5.51 -2.14 30.31
C SER A 79 4.75 -1.35 29.25
N ARG A 80 3.89 -0.42 29.69
CA ARG A 80 3.16 0.49 28.80
C ARG A 80 4.09 1.32 27.93
N ASP A 81 5.17 1.86 28.52
CA ASP A 81 6.09 2.72 27.77
C ASP A 81 6.82 1.94 26.68
N ALA A 82 7.23 0.70 26.99
CA ALA A 82 7.80 -0.21 25.98
C ALA A 82 6.78 -0.56 24.89
N PHE A 83 5.51 -0.78 25.27
CA PHE A 83 4.44 -1.00 24.30
C PHE A 83 4.25 0.20 23.38
N MET A 84 4.09 1.41 23.92
CA MET A 84 3.83 2.61 23.13
C MET A 84 4.97 2.91 22.16
N ALA A 85 6.23 2.76 22.60
CA ALA A 85 7.38 2.95 21.73
C ALA A 85 7.40 1.95 20.56
N ASN A 86 7.18 0.67 20.82
CA ASN A 86 7.15 -0.36 19.77
C ASN A 86 5.92 -0.25 18.87
N TRP A 87 4.77 0.08 19.45
CA TRP A 87 3.52 0.29 18.74
C TRP A 87 3.65 1.45 17.75
N GLN A 88 4.26 2.56 18.16
CA GLN A 88 4.45 3.72 17.29
C GLN A 88 5.31 3.39 16.06
N VAL A 89 6.38 2.59 16.22
CA VAL A 89 7.22 2.13 15.10
C VAL A 89 6.42 1.24 14.13
N LYS A 90 5.59 0.33 14.65
CA LYS A 90 4.76 -0.56 13.83
C LYS A 90 3.66 0.22 13.12
N GLN A 91 3.03 1.15 13.82
CA GLN A 91 1.98 2.02 13.28
C GLN A 91 2.51 2.93 12.17
N SER A 92 3.70 3.53 12.36
CA SER A 92 4.33 4.35 11.32
C SER A 92 4.66 3.49 10.10
N ALA A 93 5.24 2.30 10.28
CA ALA A 93 5.55 1.39 9.17
C ALA A 93 4.31 0.97 8.37
N VAL A 94 3.16 0.76 9.01
CA VAL A 94 1.89 0.48 8.31
C VAL A 94 1.37 1.72 7.58
N THR A 95 1.43 2.88 8.24
CA THR A 95 0.96 4.15 7.67
C THR A 95 1.78 4.53 6.43
N ASP A 96 3.10 4.50 6.53
CA ASP A 96 4.03 4.79 5.43
C ASP A 96 3.80 3.84 4.26
N ALA A 97 3.67 2.54 4.52
CA ALA A 97 3.39 1.55 3.48
C ALA A 97 2.04 1.78 2.80
N ALA A 98 1.03 2.24 3.55
CA ALA A 98 -0.27 2.52 2.98
C ALA A 98 -0.33 3.85 2.22
N GLU A 99 0.41 4.87 2.66
CA GLU A 99 0.57 6.12 1.91
C GLU A 99 1.31 5.89 0.59
N MET A 100 2.38 5.09 0.61
CA MET A 100 3.13 4.71 -0.60
C MET A 100 2.27 3.95 -1.63
N THR A 101 1.26 3.21 -1.17
CA THR A 101 0.29 2.61 -2.08
C THR A 101 -0.71 3.64 -2.60
N THR A 102 -1.17 4.59 -1.79
CA THR A 102 -2.19 5.58 -2.18
C THR A 102 -1.70 6.60 -3.23
N ILE A 103 -0.44 7.04 -3.15
CA ILE A 103 0.14 8.12 -3.98
C ILE A 103 0.10 7.82 -5.50
N ASP A 104 0.13 6.56 -5.92
CA ASP A 104 0.14 6.19 -7.35
C ASP A 104 -1.27 6.08 -7.98
N GLY A 105 -2.26 6.74 -7.37
CA GLY A 105 -3.65 6.73 -7.83
C GLY A 105 -4.48 5.56 -7.31
N PHE A 106 -3.94 4.80 -6.35
CA PHE A 106 -4.70 3.76 -5.66
C PHE A 106 -5.56 4.39 -4.58
N GLY A 107 -6.79 4.72 -4.95
CA GLY A 107 -7.87 4.67 -3.97
C GLY A 107 -8.06 3.20 -3.59
N LEU A 108 -7.32 2.72 -2.59
CA LEU A 108 -7.67 1.48 -1.90
C LEU A 108 -9.02 1.72 -1.24
N ALA A 109 -10.11 1.55 -2.00
CA ALA A 109 -11.48 1.57 -1.53
C ALA A 109 -11.72 0.32 -0.69
N LEU A 110 -11.00 0.22 0.44
CA LEU A 110 -11.09 -0.86 1.41
C LEU A 110 -12.29 -0.61 2.30
N SER A 111 -13.48 -0.60 1.69
CA SER A 111 -14.77 -1.02 2.25
C SER A 111 -15.90 -0.67 1.26
N PRO A 112 -16.73 -1.64 0.81
CA PRO A 112 -17.97 -1.35 0.09
C PRO A 112 -19.03 -0.63 0.94
N GLY A 113 -18.80 -0.40 2.24
CA GLY A 113 -19.81 0.16 3.15
C GLY A 113 -20.01 1.68 3.08
N THR A 114 -19.16 2.43 2.36
CA THR A 114 -19.20 3.90 2.38
C THR A 114 -19.43 4.54 1.02
N GLU A 115 -19.09 3.90 -0.10
CA GLU A 115 -19.29 4.53 -1.42
C GLU A 115 -20.77 4.66 -1.83
N GLU A 116 -21.60 3.68 -1.51
CA GLU A 116 -23.05 3.73 -1.79
C GLU A 116 -23.77 4.72 -0.86
N ALA A 117 -23.29 4.89 0.38
CA ALA A 117 -23.76 5.93 1.29
C ALA A 117 -23.35 7.35 0.84
N ILE A 118 -22.24 7.49 0.10
CA ILE A 118 -21.73 8.77 -0.40
C ILE A 118 -22.41 9.15 -1.72
N ARG A 119 -22.60 8.22 -2.66
CA ARG A 119 -23.35 8.48 -3.90
C ARG A 119 -24.85 8.68 -3.65
N GLY A 120 -25.43 7.99 -2.66
CA GLY A 120 -26.83 8.19 -2.25
C GLY A 120 -27.10 9.49 -1.46
N ARG A 121 -26.09 10.08 -0.79
CA ARG A 121 -26.26 11.31 0.02
C ARG A 121 -25.80 12.59 -0.65
N GLN A 122 -25.14 12.54 -1.80
CA GLN A 122 -24.68 13.77 -2.48
C GLN A 122 -25.82 14.59 -3.11
N ARG A 123 -27.04 14.04 -3.17
CA ARG A 123 -28.24 14.76 -3.64
C ARG A 123 -29.13 15.34 -2.54
N SER A 124 -28.82 15.15 -1.26
CA SER A 124 -29.64 15.76 -0.20
C SER A 124 -28.80 16.33 0.94
N ARG A 125 -29.09 17.60 1.25
CA ARG A 125 -28.78 18.33 2.49
C ARG A 125 -27.44 19.08 2.52
N GLN A 126 -27.45 20.19 1.78
CA GLN A 126 -27.30 21.51 2.41
C GLN A 126 -28.19 21.58 3.67
N GLN A 127 -27.73 21.11 4.84
CA GLN A 127 -28.29 21.49 6.14
C GLN A 127 -27.29 21.18 7.26
N ARG A 128 -26.48 22.21 7.55
CA ARG A 128 -26.29 22.80 8.88
C ARG A 128 -26.00 21.82 10.03
N TRP A 129 -24.73 21.46 10.23
CA TRP A 129 -24.17 21.05 11.54
C TRP A 129 -22.67 21.41 11.65
N PRO A 130 -22.20 22.02 12.77
CA PRO A 130 -20.82 22.45 12.94
C PRO A 130 -19.99 21.42 13.73
N HIS A 131 -19.63 20.29 13.11
CA HIS A 131 -18.59 19.37 13.63
C HIS A 131 -17.61 18.91 12.54
N ARG A 132 -17.43 19.75 11.51
CA ARG A 132 -16.81 19.40 10.22
C ARG A 132 -15.27 19.47 10.18
N ARG A 133 -14.57 19.35 11.31
CA ARG A 133 -13.08 19.35 11.32
C ARG A 133 -12.41 18.00 11.55
N GLN A 134 -13.09 16.98 12.09
CA GLN A 134 -12.49 15.64 12.23
C GLN A 134 -12.86 14.64 11.12
N ARG A 135 -13.97 14.86 10.37
CA ARG A 135 -14.36 13.94 9.28
C ARG A 135 -13.54 14.09 7.99
N GLY A 136 -12.84 15.21 7.80
CA GLY A 136 -12.01 15.43 6.60
C GLY A 136 -10.69 14.65 6.58
N LEU A 137 -10.15 14.29 7.75
CA LEU A 137 -8.86 13.60 7.88
C LEU A 137 -8.96 12.07 7.81
N LEU A 138 -10.17 11.52 7.93
CA LEU A 138 -10.43 10.08 7.79
C LEU A 138 -10.92 9.70 6.39
N GLN A 139 -11.25 10.69 5.55
CA GLN A 139 -11.59 10.47 4.15
C GLN A 139 -10.31 10.21 3.35
N GLY A 140 -9.84 8.95 3.37
CA GLY A 140 -8.68 8.53 2.59
C GLY A 140 -7.73 7.59 3.33
N ARG A 141 -7.90 7.41 4.65
CA ARG A 141 -7.10 6.40 5.36
C ARG A 141 -7.67 5.00 5.07
N PRO A 142 -6.82 4.02 4.72
CA PRO A 142 -7.23 2.64 4.56
C PRO A 142 -7.91 2.14 5.83
N GLY A 143 -9.01 1.40 5.70
CA GLY A 143 -9.77 0.87 6.85
C GLY A 143 -8.91 0.12 7.87
N ILE A 144 -7.89 -0.61 7.37
CA ILE A 144 -6.91 -1.33 8.20
C ILE A 144 -6.10 -0.41 9.13
N VAL A 145 -5.72 0.79 8.68
CA VAL A 145 -4.93 1.73 9.49
C VAL A 145 -5.78 2.25 10.63
N ILE A 146 -7.06 2.52 10.35
CA ILE A 146 -8.04 2.98 11.36
C ILE A 146 -8.30 1.87 12.39
N SER A 147 -8.52 0.62 11.95
CA SER A 147 -8.73 -0.49 12.87
C SER A 147 -7.52 -0.73 13.76
N LEU A 148 -6.31 -0.67 13.20
CA LEU A 148 -5.07 -0.82 13.95
C LEU A 148 -4.88 0.29 14.98
N ASP A 149 -5.11 1.54 14.61
CA ASP A 149 -5.00 2.70 15.50
C ASP A 149 -5.97 2.61 16.70
N MET A 150 -7.22 2.22 16.44
CA MET A 150 -8.22 2.00 17.49
C MET A 150 -7.81 0.86 18.44
N THR A 151 -7.35 -0.27 17.90
CA THR A 151 -6.92 -1.42 18.70
C THR A 151 -5.68 -1.09 19.53
N GLY A 152 -4.67 -0.45 18.93
CA GLY A 152 -3.45 -0.03 19.64
C GLY A 152 -3.73 0.97 20.74
N SER A 153 -4.63 1.94 20.50
CA SER A 153 -5.08 2.89 21.53
C SER A 153 -5.77 2.17 22.70
N ALA A 154 -6.68 1.24 22.42
CA ALA A 154 -7.37 0.48 23.45
C ALA A 154 -6.42 -0.40 24.28
N VAL A 155 -5.44 -1.06 23.66
CA VAL A 155 -4.40 -1.82 24.36
C VAL A 155 -3.54 -0.90 25.23
N GLY A 156 -3.16 0.27 24.71
CA GLY A 156 -2.40 1.26 25.48
C GLY A 156 -3.17 1.83 26.69
N GLU A 157 -4.49 1.97 26.58
CA GLU A 157 -5.37 2.33 27.71
C GLU A 157 -5.47 1.20 28.74
N ALA A 158 -5.57 -0.05 28.30
CA ALA A 158 -5.63 -1.22 29.18
C ALA A 158 -4.32 -1.39 29.97
N LEU A 159 -3.16 -1.24 29.32
CA LEU A 159 -1.85 -1.26 29.98
C LEU A 159 -1.72 -0.12 31.00
N ARG A 160 -2.26 1.06 30.68
CA ARG A 160 -2.29 2.19 31.62
C ARG A 160 -3.12 1.88 32.85
N ALA A 161 -4.26 1.23 32.69
CA ALA A 161 -5.09 0.82 33.82
C ALA A 161 -4.34 -0.17 34.72
N GLN A 162 -3.65 -1.14 34.13
CA GLN A 162 -2.82 -2.12 34.85
C GLN A 162 -1.66 -1.45 35.61
N ASP A 163 -0.95 -0.50 35.00
CA ASP A 163 0.12 0.28 35.66
C ASP A 163 -0.39 1.06 36.88
N LEU A 164 -1.66 1.50 36.84
CA LEU A 164 -2.33 2.16 37.97
C LEU A 164 -2.88 1.19 39.02
N GLY A 165 -2.59 -0.12 38.89
CA GLY A 165 -3.10 -1.16 39.79
C GLY A 165 -4.58 -1.46 39.60
N THR A 166 -5.19 -1.01 38.49
CA THR A 166 -6.58 -1.33 38.16
C THR A 166 -6.61 -2.68 37.46
N ALA A 167 -7.27 -3.67 38.08
CA ALA A 167 -7.47 -4.96 37.46
C ALA A 167 -8.38 -4.83 36.23
N LEU A 168 -7.93 -5.36 35.08
CA LEU A 168 -8.75 -5.43 33.88
C LEU A 168 -9.88 -6.44 34.09
N GLY A 169 -11.12 -5.99 33.88
CA GLY A 169 -12.28 -6.86 33.99
C GLY A 169 -12.40 -7.83 32.82
N PRO A 170 -13.22 -8.90 32.95
CA PRO A 170 -13.51 -9.80 31.83
C PRO A 170 -14.16 -9.09 30.64
N GLU A 171 -14.90 -8.02 30.90
CA GLU A 171 -15.51 -7.17 29.86
C GLU A 171 -14.48 -6.36 29.07
N ASP A 172 -13.45 -5.83 29.74
CA ASP A 172 -12.36 -5.11 29.08
C ASP A 172 -11.57 -6.05 28.17
N MET A 173 -11.27 -7.27 28.65
CA MET A 173 -10.60 -8.29 27.85
C MET A 173 -11.43 -8.76 26.65
N ARG A 174 -12.75 -8.94 26.84
CA ARG A 174 -13.66 -9.26 25.74
C ARG A 174 -13.63 -8.16 24.67
N ARG A 175 -13.67 -6.89 25.09
CA ARG A 175 -13.61 -5.75 24.18
C ARG A 175 -12.29 -5.67 23.42
N LEU A 176 -11.16 -5.92 24.08
CA LEU A 176 -9.84 -5.97 23.42
C LEU A 176 -9.78 -7.07 22.36
N ARG A 177 -10.28 -8.28 22.66
CA ARG A 177 -10.39 -9.37 21.68
C ARG A 177 -11.24 -8.99 20.47
N GLU A 178 -12.42 -8.41 20.70
CA GLU A 178 -13.29 -7.97 19.61
C GLU A 178 -12.59 -6.95 18.69
N LEU A 179 -11.79 -6.03 19.24
CA LEU A 179 -11.02 -5.06 18.46
C LEU A 179 -9.89 -5.72 17.66
N VAL A 180 -9.19 -6.71 18.23
CA VAL A 180 -8.19 -7.51 17.48
C VAL A 180 -8.87 -8.27 16.35
N THR A 181 -9.98 -8.96 16.60
CA THR A 181 -10.75 -9.68 15.57
C THR A 181 -11.18 -8.76 14.43
N ARG A 182 -11.74 -7.57 14.72
CA ARG A 182 -12.11 -6.59 13.69
C ARG A 182 -10.91 -6.11 12.86
N ALA A 183 -9.74 -5.99 13.49
CA ALA A 183 -8.52 -5.61 12.79
C ALA A 183 -7.99 -6.76 11.91
N GLU A 184 -8.17 -8.01 12.31
CA GLU A 184 -7.90 -9.20 11.48
C GLU A 184 -8.85 -9.33 10.29
N GLU A 185 -10.15 -9.07 10.48
CA GLU A 185 -11.13 -9.00 9.40
C GLU A 185 -10.74 -7.92 8.38
N SER A 186 -10.35 -6.74 8.87
CA SER A 186 -9.86 -5.64 8.03
C SER A 186 -8.59 -6.02 7.27
N ARG A 187 -7.68 -6.77 7.88
CA ARG A 187 -6.50 -7.32 7.20
C ARG A 187 -6.90 -8.35 6.13
N SER A 188 -7.87 -9.20 6.41
CA SER A 188 -8.33 -10.21 5.45
C SER A 188 -8.92 -9.55 4.20
N ALA A 189 -9.75 -8.52 4.37
CA ALA A 189 -10.28 -7.72 3.26
C ALA A 189 -9.16 -7.00 2.47
N LEU A 190 -8.16 -6.46 3.17
CA LEU A 190 -6.97 -5.90 2.55
C LEU A 190 -6.23 -6.96 1.72
N LEU A 191 -5.98 -8.15 2.27
CA LEU A 191 -5.23 -9.19 1.59
C LEU A 191 -5.88 -9.64 0.30
N THR A 192 -7.21 -9.80 0.27
CA THR A 192 -7.94 -10.09 -0.97
C THR A 192 -7.67 -9.01 -2.02
N THR A 193 -7.82 -7.74 -1.64
CA THR A 193 -7.58 -6.61 -2.55
C THR A 193 -6.12 -6.56 -3.05
N LEU A 194 -5.15 -6.84 -2.17
CA LEU A 194 -3.73 -6.87 -2.52
C LEU A 194 -3.42 -8.02 -3.49
N LEU A 195 -3.97 -9.22 -3.25
CA LEU A 195 -3.74 -10.40 -4.10
C LEU A 195 -4.32 -10.21 -5.49
N ASP A 196 -5.58 -9.74 -5.59
CA ASP A 196 -6.21 -9.42 -6.87
C ASP A 196 -5.37 -8.41 -7.65
N ARG A 197 -4.78 -7.42 -6.95
CA ARG A 197 -3.92 -6.44 -7.60
C ARG A 197 -2.59 -7.03 -8.06
N MET A 198 -1.95 -7.84 -7.23
CA MET A 198 -0.69 -8.52 -7.58
C MET A 198 -0.88 -9.44 -8.80
N GLU A 199 -2.01 -10.14 -8.90
CA GLU A 199 -2.37 -10.97 -10.05
C GLU A 199 -2.54 -10.12 -11.32
N ASN A 200 -3.25 -9.01 -11.24
CA ASN A 200 -3.40 -8.07 -12.35
C ASN A 200 -2.06 -7.50 -12.86
N LEU A 201 -1.10 -7.25 -11.94
CA LEU A 201 0.24 -6.80 -12.32
C LEU A 201 1.04 -7.89 -13.04
N GLN A 202 0.89 -9.15 -12.64
CA GLN A 202 1.55 -10.29 -13.29
C GLN A 202 0.95 -10.61 -14.66
N ALA A 203 -0.36 -10.46 -14.83
CA ALA A 203 -1.03 -10.68 -16.12
C ALA A 203 -0.72 -9.58 -17.15
N GLY A 204 -0.39 -8.36 -16.70
CA GLY A 204 -0.09 -7.21 -17.55
C GLY A 204 1.39 -7.00 -17.92
N SER A 205 2.31 -7.79 -17.34
CA SER A 205 3.76 -7.71 -17.55
C SER A 205 4.26 -8.70 -18.60
#